data_AF-M0ZS17-F1
#
_entry.id   AF-M0ZS17-F1
#
_cell.length_a   1.000
_cell.length_b   1.000
_cell.length_c   1.000
_cell.angle_alpha   90.00
_cell.angle_beta   90.00
_cell.angle_gamma   90.00
#
_symmetry.space_group_name_H-M   'P 1'
#
loop_
_entity.id
_entity.type
_entity.pdbx_description
1 polymer ?
#
loop_
_entity_poly.entity_id
_entity_poly.type
_entity_poly.pdbx_seq_one_letter_code
_entity_poly.pdbx_strand_id
1 'polypeptide(L)'
;MEVAFTGDSVIDGGDGGGVSKSLAVIACTAMAILYVAILYAPTLILRLPPPDSFQSHLIRRFICAAISSVASLIACSLILPIQWGKSHLSGVYGIRLDHIWQAVVFPLTLTSLMYAGTFILKLLLLLDSGQEDGGNGRSLSLDSIKNVVHEFIESVSSMASDISAWRNFFVAPLTEELVFRACMIPLLLCGGFNTYTVVFLCPISFSLAHLNHLLEYAQRSGSWLKALTIVGFQVGYTVIFGSYASFLFVRTG
;
A
#
# COMPACT_ATOMS: atom_id res chain seq x y z
N MET A 1 3.35 15.34 8.44
CA MET A 1 4.50 15.58 7.55
C MET A 1 4.80 17.05 7.22
N GLU A 2 3.82 17.81 6.71
CA GLU A 2 4.03 19.16 6.12
C GLU A 2 4.76 20.16 7.05
N VAL A 3 4.43 20.17 8.34
CA VAL A 3 5.05 21.05 9.36
C VAL A 3 6.49 20.63 9.71
N ALA A 4 6.81 19.33 9.64
CA ALA A 4 8.15 18.82 9.96
C ALA A 4 9.18 19.10 8.85
N PHE A 5 8.73 19.32 7.62
CA PHE A 5 9.57 19.71 6.49
C PHE A 5 9.55 21.23 6.20
N THR A 6 8.65 21.98 6.86
CA THR A 6 8.54 23.45 6.71
C THR A 6 9.03 24.23 7.93
N GLY A 7 9.20 23.59 9.10
CA GLY A 7 9.74 24.20 10.32
C GLY A 7 11.22 23.92 10.55
N ASP A 8 12.04 24.98 10.54
CA ASP A 8 13.38 25.11 11.17
C ASP A 8 14.49 24.10 10.85
N SER A 9 14.46 23.42 9.70
CA SER A 9 15.65 22.71 9.18
C SER A 9 16.06 23.09 7.76
N VAL A 10 15.45 24.12 7.18
CA VAL A 10 15.81 24.62 5.85
C VAL A 10 15.79 26.15 5.88
N ILE A 11 16.84 26.75 6.40
CA ILE A 11 17.46 28.03 6.00
C ILE A 11 18.66 28.21 6.94
N ASP A 12 19.84 27.78 6.49
CA ASP A 12 21.00 28.66 6.56
C ASP A 12 21.86 28.42 5.31
N GLY A 13 22.33 29.52 4.73
CA GLY A 13 23.03 29.56 3.46
C GLY A 13 24.42 28.92 3.59
N GLY A 14 24.55 27.70 3.09
CA GLY A 14 25.84 27.01 2.92
C GLY A 14 25.71 25.89 1.90
N ASP A 15 26.36 26.07 0.77
CA ASP A 15 26.51 25.10 -0.32
C ASP A 15 26.99 23.73 0.20
N GLY A 16 26.26 22.64 -0.10
CA GLY A 16 26.83 21.27 -0.08
C GLY A 16 26.12 20.12 0.65
N GLY A 17 24.93 20.24 1.25
CA GLY A 17 24.36 19.17 2.10
C GLY A 17 22.93 18.66 1.82
N GLY A 18 22.19 19.26 0.90
CA GLY A 18 20.77 18.92 0.65
C GLY A 18 20.56 17.82 -0.40
N VAL A 19 19.47 17.07 -0.28
CA VAL A 19 19.04 16.12 -1.34
C VAL A 19 18.70 16.90 -2.60
N SER A 20 19.35 16.60 -3.73
CA SER A 20 19.01 17.22 -5.01
C SER A 20 17.72 16.62 -5.58
N LYS A 21 16.98 17.40 -6.39
CA LYS A 21 15.78 16.91 -7.10
C LYS A 21 16.05 15.64 -7.90
N SER A 22 17.17 15.63 -8.64
CA SER A 22 17.58 14.50 -9.46
C SER A 22 17.90 13.27 -8.60
N LEU A 23 18.60 13.44 -7.48
CA LEU A 23 18.91 12.34 -6.58
C LEU A 23 17.64 11.74 -5.98
N ALA A 24 16.68 12.57 -5.55
CA ALA A 24 15.40 12.10 -5.03
C ALA A 24 14.62 11.28 -6.06
N VAL A 25 14.51 11.76 -7.31
CA VAL A 25 13.82 11.03 -8.39
C VAL A 25 14.53 9.74 -8.75
N ILE A 26 15.87 9.74 -8.84
CA ILE A 26 16.66 8.54 -9.13
C ILE A 26 16.48 7.50 -8.02
N ALA A 27 16.58 7.91 -6.75
CA ALA A 27 16.39 7.02 -5.61
C ALA A 27 14.97 6.42 -5.58
N CYS A 28 13.94 7.25 -5.79
CA CYS A 28 12.56 6.83 -5.90
C CYS A 28 12.36 5.80 -7.03
N THR A 29 12.88 6.09 -8.22
CA THR A 29 12.81 5.20 -9.37
C THR A 29 13.54 3.87 -9.10
N ALA A 30 14.73 3.93 -8.50
CA ALA A 30 15.52 2.77 -8.15
C ALA A 30 14.79 1.87 -7.13
N MET A 31 14.18 2.45 -6.09
CA MET A 31 13.38 1.69 -5.12
C MET A 31 12.16 1.02 -5.77
N ALA A 32 11.44 1.71 -6.65
CA ALA A 32 10.30 1.14 -7.37
C ALA A 32 10.73 -0.04 -8.26
N ILE A 33 11.83 0.10 -9.02
CA ILE A 33 12.37 -0.98 -9.84
C ILE A 33 12.85 -2.14 -8.97
N LEU A 34 13.57 -1.88 -7.88
CA LEU A 34 14.05 -2.90 -6.95
C LEU A 34 12.89 -3.69 -6.36
N TYR A 35 11.83 -3.01 -5.92
CA TYR A 35 10.64 -3.63 -5.35
C TYR A 35 9.98 -4.61 -6.31
N VAL A 36 9.89 -4.26 -7.60
CA VAL A 36 9.32 -5.15 -8.62
C VAL A 36 10.30 -6.28 -8.97
N ALA A 37 11.56 -5.95 -9.22
CA ALA A 37 12.57 -6.89 -9.68
C ALA A 37 12.82 -8.02 -8.66
N ILE A 38 12.83 -7.70 -7.37
CA ILE A 38 13.11 -8.68 -6.32
C ILE A 38 12.02 -9.76 -6.22
N LEU A 39 10.78 -9.46 -6.64
CA LEU A 39 9.69 -10.43 -6.65
C LEU A 39 9.96 -11.58 -7.62
N TYR A 40 10.76 -11.34 -8.65
CA TYR A 40 11.20 -12.35 -9.62
C TYR A 40 12.59 -12.92 -9.31
N ALA A 41 13.30 -12.38 -8.30
CA ALA A 41 14.63 -12.83 -7.93
C ALA A 41 14.73 -14.33 -7.61
N PRO A 42 13.77 -14.97 -6.91
CA PRO A 42 13.84 -16.41 -6.65
C PRO A 42 13.93 -17.25 -7.93
N THR A 43 13.18 -16.86 -8.96
CA THR A 43 13.09 -17.61 -10.23
C THR A 43 14.20 -17.20 -11.21
N LEU A 44 14.45 -15.89 -11.36
CA LEU A 44 15.35 -15.36 -12.39
C LEU A 44 16.81 -15.21 -11.93
N ILE A 45 17.04 -14.83 -10.67
CA ILE A 45 18.37 -14.48 -10.15
C ILE A 45 18.97 -15.67 -9.38
N LEU A 46 18.21 -16.21 -8.44
CA LEU A 46 18.66 -17.32 -7.59
C LEU A 46 18.48 -18.70 -8.24
N ARG A 47 17.82 -18.76 -9.41
CA ARG A 47 17.52 -19.99 -10.17
C ARG A 47 16.98 -21.11 -9.28
N LEU A 48 16.16 -20.75 -8.29
CA LEU A 48 15.54 -21.74 -7.41
C LEU A 48 14.58 -22.60 -8.22
N PRO A 49 14.42 -23.89 -7.87
CA PRO A 49 13.42 -24.73 -8.50
C PRO A 49 12.03 -24.10 -8.36
N PRO A 50 11.13 -24.32 -9.35
CA PRO A 50 9.77 -23.82 -9.27
C PRO A 50 9.15 -24.25 -7.94
N PRO A 51 8.37 -23.37 -7.28
CA PRO A 51 7.83 -23.67 -5.97
C PRO A 51 6.88 -24.86 -6.05
N ASP A 52 7.06 -25.81 -5.13
CA ASP A 52 6.29 -27.07 -5.08
C ASP A 52 4.82 -26.85 -4.73
N SER A 53 4.48 -25.69 -4.15
CA SER A 53 3.12 -25.32 -3.78
C SER A 53 2.85 -23.82 -3.95
N PHE A 54 1.57 -23.47 -4.10
CA PHE A 54 1.12 -22.08 -4.15
C PHE A 54 1.53 -21.29 -2.89
N GLN A 55 1.48 -21.91 -1.71
CA GLN A 55 1.90 -21.28 -0.46
C GLN A 55 3.41 -20.97 -0.47
N SER A 56 4.24 -21.92 -0.95
CA SER A 56 5.68 -21.72 -1.09
C SER A 56 6.01 -20.56 -2.04
N HIS A 57 5.27 -20.45 -3.15
CA HIS A 57 5.40 -19.34 -4.09
C HIS A 57 5.09 -17.98 -3.43
N LEU A 58 4.02 -17.89 -2.64
CA LEU A 58 3.65 -16.67 -1.92
C LEU A 58 4.68 -16.29 -0.86
N ILE A 59 5.12 -17.24 -0.03
CA ILE A 59 6.11 -17.00 1.03
C ILE A 59 7.42 -16.46 0.45
N ARG A 60 7.92 -17.04 -0.65
CA ARG A 60 9.14 -16.53 -1.33
C ARG A 60 8.99 -15.07 -1.74
N ARG A 61 7.84 -14.69 -2.31
CA ARG A 61 7.56 -13.30 -2.72
C ARG A 61 7.42 -12.37 -1.52
N PHE A 62 6.85 -12.83 -0.40
CA PHE A 62 6.75 -12.03 0.83
C PHE A 62 8.14 -11.72 1.40
N ILE A 63 9.02 -12.73 1.47
CA ILE A 63 10.39 -12.55 1.94
C ILE A 63 11.13 -11.55 1.05
N CYS A 64 11.00 -11.67 -0.28
CA CYS A 64 11.57 -10.70 -1.21
C CYS A 64 11.03 -9.28 -0.99
N ALA A 65 9.71 -9.12 -0.88
CA ALA A 65 9.09 -7.81 -0.63
C ALA A 65 9.56 -7.19 0.69
N ALA A 66 9.68 -8.00 1.75
CA ALA A 66 10.21 -7.56 3.04
C ALA A 66 11.68 -7.11 2.93
N ILE A 67 12.53 -7.90 2.27
CA ILE A 67 13.94 -7.55 2.04
C ILE A 67 14.05 -6.23 1.26
N SER A 68 13.29 -6.06 0.17
CA SER A 68 13.30 -4.80 -0.59
C SER A 68 12.76 -3.63 0.23
N SER A 69 11.78 -3.85 1.10
CA SER A 69 11.24 -2.80 1.97
C SER A 69 12.29 -2.33 2.98
N VAL A 70 12.98 -3.26 3.64
CA VAL A 70 14.08 -2.96 4.57
C VAL A 70 15.24 -2.27 3.85
N ALA A 71 15.64 -2.75 2.67
CA ALA A 71 16.68 -2.13 1.86
C ALA A 71 16.30 -0.69 1.44
N SER A 72 15.03 -0.45 1.10
CA SER A 72 14.52 0.87 0.76
C SER A 72 14.54 1.82 1.96
N LEU A 73 14.14 1.35 3.15
CA LEU A 73 14.22 2.13 4.39
C LEU A 73 15.67 2.53 4.70
N ILE A 74 16.61 1.59 4.61
CA ILE A 74 18.04 1.85 4.83
C ILE A 74 18.55 2.87 3.79
N ALA A 75 18.31 2.64 2.50
CA ALA A 75 18.73 3.57 1.45
C ALA A 75 18.14 4.97 1.64
N CYS A 76 16.85 5.06 1.98
CA CYS A 76 16.19 6.32 2.30
C CYS A 76 16.84 7.03 3.49
N SER A 77 17.18 6.30 4.57
CA SER A 77 17.84 6.88 5.76
C SER A 77 19.25 7.44 5.47
N LEU A 78 19.95 6.86 4.49
CA LEU A 78 21.28 7.28 4.08
C LEU A 78 21.25 8.52 3.15
N ILE A 79 20.18 8.66 2.37
CA ILE A 79 20.02 9.78 1.43
C ILE A 79 19.42 11.00 2.13
N LEU A 80 18.48 10.78 3.06
CA LEU A 80 17.88 11.87 3.80
C LEU A 80 18.92 12.53 4.73
N PRO A 81 18.94 13.87 4.85
CA PRO A 81 19.88 14.59 5.71
C PRO A 81 19.40 14.53 7.17
N ILE A 82 19.29 13.32 7.72
CA ILE A 82 18.78 13.09 9.07
C ILE A 82 19.92 13.33 10.05
N GLN A 83 19.74 14.29 10.96
CA GLN A 83 20.61 14.41 12.14
C GLN A 83 20.25 13.32 13.15
N TRP A 84 21.00 12.22 13.14
CA TRP A 84 20.86 11.11 14.08
C TRP A 84 21.01 11.65 15.52
N GLY A 85 19.90 11.81 16.22
CA GLY A 85 19.86 12.28 17.62
C GLY A 85 18.89 13.43 17.91
N LYS A 86 18.39 14.16 16.91
CA LYS A 86 17.39 15.25 17.11
C LYS A 86 16.03 14.98 16.49
N SER A 87 15.98 14.20 15.41
CA SER A 87 14.72 13.83 14.75
C SER A 87 14.30 12.42 15.13
N HIS A 88 13.02 12.26 15.52
CA HIS A 88 12.42 10.93 15.63
C HIS A 88 12.32 10.36 14.21
N LEU A 89 13.18 9.40 13.86
CA LEU A 89 13.21 8.72 12.55
C LEU A 89 11.80 8.29 12.11
N SER A 90 10.99 7.81 13.05
CA SER A 90 9.60 7.42 12.81
C SER A 90 8.76 8.56 12.22
N GLY A 91 8.92 9.79 12.70
CA GLY A 91 8.19 10.96 12.20
C GLY A 91 8.59 11.35 10.77
N VAL A 92 9.83 11.09 10.37
CA VAL A 92 10.31 11.33 9.00
C VAL A 92 9.64 10.36 8.03
N TYR A 93 9.49 9.09 8.43
CA TYR A 93 8.77 8.06 7.67
C TYR A 93 7.23 8.16 7.80
N GLY A 94 6.70 9.22 8.41
CA GLY A 94 5.26 9.42 8.61
C GLY A 94 4.64 8.56 9.73
N ILE A 95 5.45 7.80 10.47
CA ILE A 95 5.02 7.00 11.61
C ILE A 95 4.91 7.91 12.84
N ARG A 96 3.73 8.51 13.01
CA ARG A 96 3.39 9.43 14.11
C ARG A 96 2.87 8.67 15.32
N LEU A 97 3.77 8.31 16.22
CA LEU A 97 3.41 7.68 17.50
C LEU A 97 2.71 8.65 18.46
N ASP A 98 2.99 9.94 18.33
CA ASP A 98 2.42 11.02 19.15
C ASP A 98 0.92 11.23 18.90
N HIS A 99 0.46 11.05 17.66
CA HIS A 99 -0.95 11.22 17.27
C HIS A 99 -1.48 10.00 16.48
N ILE A 100 -1.09 8.80 16.91
CA ILE A 100 -1.39 7.54 16.22
C ILE A 100 -2.89 7.35 15.96
N TRP A 101 -3.74 7.82 16.88
CA TRP A 101 -5.20 7.77 16.72
C TRP A 101 -5.64 8.52 15.46
N GLN A 102 -5.14 9.74 15.23
CA GLN A 102 -5.50 10.53 14.05
C GLN A 102 -4.93 9.92 12.78
N ALA A 103 -3.67 9.45 12.84
CA ALA A 103 -2.98 8.79 11.73
C ALA A 103 -3.65 7.48 11.29
N VAL A 104 -4.39 6.82 12.18
CA VAL A 104 -5.10 5.57 11.88
C VAL A 104 -6.58 5.83 11.55
N VAL A 105 -7.28 6.60 12.37
CA VAL A 105 -8.74 6.73 12.27
C VAL A 105 -9.16 7.56 11.08
N PHE A 106 -8.48 8.67 10.76
CA PHE A 106 -8.88 9.47 9.59
C PHE A 106 -8.72 8.69 8.28
N PRO A 107 -7.57 8.06 7.99
CA PRO A 107 -7.43 7.30 6.75
C PRO A 107 -8.36 6.10 6.68
N LEU A 108 -8.53 5.34 7.76
CA LEU A 108 -9.44 4.19 7.78
C LEU A 108 -10.89 4.61 7.57
N THR A 109 -11.35 5.65 8.26
CA THR A 109 -12.74 6.12 8.16
C THR A 109 -13.03 6.64 6.76
N LEU A 110 -12.17 7.52 6.23
CA LEU A 110 -12.38 8.10 4.90
C LEU A 110 -12.28 7.02 3.80
N THR A 111 -11.37 6.06 3.93
CA THR A 111 -11.25 4.96 2.95
C THR A 111 -12.46 4.05 3.04
N SER A 112 -12.91 3.70 4.25
CA SER A 112 -14.12 2.87 4.44
C SER A 112 -15.37 3.55 3.85
N LEU A 113 -15.47 4.87 3.92
CA LEU A 113 -16.56 5.64 3.33
C LEU A 113 -16.61 5.49 1.80
N MET A 114 -15.46 5.46 1.13
CA MET A 114 -15.40 5.23 -0.32
C MET A 114 -15.95 3.85 -0.72
N TYR A 115 -15.79 2.85 0.15
CA TYR A 115 -16.29 1.48 -0.08
C TYR A 115 -17.57 1.15 0.68
N ALA A 116 -18.21 2.14 1.32
CA ALA A 116 -19.42 1.94 2.12
C ALA A 116 -20.55 1.31 1.31
N GLY A 117 -20.68 1.65 0.03
CA GLY A 117 -21.67 1.04 -0.87
C GLY A 117 -21.50 -0.48 -1.00
N THR A 118 -20.27 -0.95 -1.25
CA THR A 118 -19.96 -2.39 -1.34
C THR A 118 -20.16 -3.08 0.00
N PHE A 119 -19.80 -2.41 1.10
CA PHE A 119 -19.99 -2.94 2.45
C PHE A 119 -21.47 -3.12 2.79
N ILE A 120 -22.29 -2.10 2.53
CA ILE A 120 -23.74 -2.14 2.73
C ILE A 120 -24.37 -3.20 1.84
N LEU A 121 -23.98 -3.29 0.56
CA LEU A 121 -24.49 -4.33 -0.34
C LEU A 121 -24.18 -5.73 0.19
N LYS A 122 -22.95 -5.98 0.66
CA LYS A 122 -22.57 -7.28 1.22
C LYS A 122 -23.34 -7.58 2.51
N LEU A 123 -23.55 -6.58 3.37
CA LEU A 123 -24.36 -6.72 4.57
C LEU A 123 -25.84 -7.03 4.25
N LEU A 124 -26.41 -6.36 3.23
CA LEU A 124 -27.78 -6.61 2.78
C LEU A 124 -27.94 -8.02 2.21
N LEU A 125 -26.96 -8.50 1.44
CA LEU A 125 -26.97 -9.87 0.91
C LEU A 125 -26.89 -10.92 2.03
N LEU A 126 -26.11 -10.68 3.09
CA LEU A 126 -26.05 -11.55 4.26
C LEU A 126 -27.36 -11.54 5.09
N LEU A 127 -28.02 -10.37 5.15
CA LEU A 127 -29.33 -10.27 5.79
C LEU A 127 -30.41 -11.02 5.02
N ASP A 128 -30.34 -11.00 3.68
CA ASP A 128 -31.27 -11.71 2.80
C ASP A 128 -31.09 -13.22 2.89
N SER A 129 -29.84 -13.73 2.86
CA SER A 129 -29.56 -15.15 3.03
C SER A 129 -30.00 -15.69 4.40
N GLY A 130 -29.83 -14.91 5.47
CA GLY A 130 -30.30 -15.27 6.80
C GLY A 130 -31.84 -15.26 6.96
N GLN A 131 -32.57 -14.68 6.01
CA GLN A 131 -34.03 -14.62 6.03
C GLN A 131 -34.70 -15.78 5.29
N GLU A 132 -34.05 -16.35 4.26
CA GLU A 132 -34.59 -17.49 3.50
C GLU A 132 -34.68 -18.78 4.34
N ASP A 133 -33.84 -18.93 5.37
CA ASP A 133 -33.83 -20.09 6.28
C ASP A 133 -34.92 -20.01 7.38
N GLY A 134 -35.59 -18.86 7.51
CA GLY A 134 -36.60 -18.56 8.56
C GLY A 134 -37.99 -18.33 7.99
N GLY A 135 -38.68 -19.39 7.62
CA GLY A 135 -40.05 -19.34 7.07
C GLY A 135 -41.12 -18.91 8.08
N ASN A 136 -41.09 -17.68 8.62
CA ASN A 136 -42.29 -16.96 9.07
C ASN A 136 -42.00 -15.48 9.42
N GLY A 137 -42.64 -14.54 8.70
CA GLY A 137 -42.95 -13.19 9.20
C GLY A 137 -41.82 -12.14 9.23
N ARG A 138 -42.15 -10.94 8.72
CA ARG A 138 -41.29 -9.73 8.61
C ARG A 138 -40.91 -9.09 9.95
N SER A 139 -40.34 -9.84 10.89
CA SER A 139 -39.70 -9.24 12.08
C SER A 139 -38.20 -9.47 12.01
N LEU A 140 -37.42 -8.39 12.09
CA LEU A 140 -35.98 -8.42 12.36
C LEU A 140 -35.76 -9.12 13.70
N SER A 141 -35.67 -10.45 13.68
CA SER A 141 -35.53 -11.24 14.88
C SER A 141 -34.09 -11.13 15.41
N LEU A 142 -33.94 -11.18 16.73
CA LEU A 142 -32.62 -11.29 17.37
C LEU A 142 -31.85 -12.51 16.85
N ASP A 143 -32.54 -13.53 16.38
CA ASP A 143 -31.93 -14.75 15.83
C ASP A 143 -31.34 -14.52 14.44
N SER A 144 -31.96 -13.70 13.59
CA SER A 144 -31.38 -13.29 12.30
C SER A 144 -30.09 -12.50 12.50
N ILE A 145 -30.05 -11.61 13.49
CA ILE A 145 -28.84 -10.83 13.83
C ILE A 145 -27.73 -11.77 14.31
N LYS A 146 -28.04 -12.76 15.17
CA LYS A 146 -27.05 -13.75 15.62
C LYS A 146 -26.49 -14.56 14.45
N ASN A 147 -27.33 -14.99 13.51
CA ASN A 147 -26.88 -15.75 12.33
C ASN A 147 -25.94 -14.90 11.46
N VAL A 148 -26.28 -13.64 11.17
CA VAL A 148 -25.40 -12.74 10.42
C VAL A 148 -24.07 -12.52 11.13
N VAL A 149 -24.09 -12.33 12.46
CA VAL A 149 -22.85 -12.19 13.24
C VAL A 149 -22.03 -13.47 13.19
N HIS A 150 -22.66 -14.64 13.27
CA HIS A 150 -21.99 -15.93 13.20
C HIS A 150 -21.34 -16.15 11.83
N GLU A 151 -22.08 -15.96 10.74
CA GLU A 151 -21.57 -16.06 9.36
C GLU A 151 -20.42 -15.07 9.11
N PHE A 152 -20.54 -13.84 9.66
CA PHE A 152 -19.47 -12.86 9.59
C PHE A 152 -18.21 -13.33 10.32
N ILE A 153 -18.35 -13.86 11.55
CA ILE A 153 -17.22 -14.40 12.32
C ILE A 153 -16.56 -15.58 11.59
N GLU A 154 -17.35 -16.49 11.04
CA GLU A 154 -16.82 -17.62 10.25
C GLU A 154 -16.11 -17.14 8.99
N SER A 155 -16.67 -16.15 8.28
CA SER A 155 -16.03 -15.53 7.12
C SER A 155 -14.69 -14.91 7.50
N VAL A 156 -14.63 -14.16 8.60
CA VAL A 156 -13.38 -13.56 9.12
C VAL A 156 -12.38 -14.63 9.56
N SER A 157 -12.83 -15.69 10.24
CA SER A 157 -11.99 -16.81 10.66
C SER A 157 -11.39 -17.55 9.46
N SER A 158 -12.20 -17.82 8.44
CA SER A 158 -11.75 -18.42 7.19
C SER A 158 -10.69 -17.55 6.50
N MET A 159 -10.91 -16.24 6.44
CA MET A 159 -9.91 -15.28 5.93
C MET A 159 -8.63 -15.29 6.78
N ALA A 160 -8.71 -15.42 8.10
CA ALA A 160 -7.53 -15.47 8.97
C ALA A 160 -6.68 -16.73 8.74
N SER A 161 -7.28 -17.83 8.25
CA SER A 161 -6.56 -19.05 7.90
C SER A 161 -5.96 -19.04 6.48
N ASP A 162 -6.42 -18.14 5.60
CA ASP A 162 -5.97 -18.06 4.22
C ASP A 162 -4.74 -17.18 4.06
N ILE A 163 -3.64 -17.77 3.58
CA ILE A 163 -2.40 -17.05 3.27
C ILE A 163 -2.59 -15.97 2.19
N SER A 164 -3.54 -16.15 1.27
CA SER A 164 -3.85 -15.16 0.24
C SER A 164 -4.55 -13.93 0.86
N ALA A 165 -5.43 -14.14 1.82
CA ALA A 165 -6.01 -13.05 2.60
C ALA A 165 -4.92 -12.30 3.40
N TRP A 166 -4.01 -13.01 4.08
CA TRP A 166 -2.87 -12.38 4.76
C TRP A 166 -2.01 -11.51 3.84
N ARG A 167 -1.74 -11.99 2.62
CA ARG A 167 -1.08 -11.19 1.59
C ARG A 167 -1.84 -9.88 1.35
N ASN A 168 -3.12 -10.01 1.02
CA ASN A 168 -3.90 -8.93 0.43
C ASN A 168 -4.28 -7.87 1.46
N PHE A 169 -4.43 -8.24 2.75
CA PHE A 169 -4.82 -7.31 3.81
C PHE A 169 -3.64 -6.74 4.60
N PHE A 170 -2.55 -7.50 4.75
CA PHE A 170 -1.45 -7.09 5.63
C PHE A 170 -0.13 -6.96 4.89
N VAL A 171 0.38 -8.06 4.31
CA VAL A 171 1.77 -8.09 3.84
C VAL A 171 2.00 -7.14 2.68
N ALA A 172 1.20 -7.25 1.61
CA ALA A 172 1.38 -6.41 0.43
C ALA A 172 1.08 -4.92 0.73
N PRO A 173 -0.05 -4.57 1.39
CA PRO A 173 -0.30 -3.18 1.77
C PRO A 173 0.82 -2.60 2.63
N LEU A 174 1.32 -3.33 3.63
CA LEU A 174 2.37 -2.82 4.51
C LEU A 174 3.68 -2.56 3.76
N THR A 175 4.15 -3.50 2.95
CA THR A 175 5.41 -3.33 2.21
C THR A 175 5.29 -2.22 1.15
N GLU A 176 4.13 -2.11 0.49
CA GLU A 176 3.86 -1.05 -0.47
C GLU A 176 3.79 0.34 0.19
N GLU A 177 3.12 0.45 1.34
CA GLU A 177 3.07 1.67 2.16
C GLU A 177 4.47 2.13 2.59
N LEU A 178 5.31 1.21 3.07
CA LEU A 178 6.67 1.52 3.50
C LEU A 178 7.55 2.03 2.35
N VAL A 179 7.53 1.36 1.20
CA VAL A 179 8.38 1.75 0.06
C VAL A 179 7.82 3.00 -0.62
N PHE A 180 6.56 2.97 -1.04
CA PHE A 180 5.99 3.97 -1.95
C PHE A 180 5.47 5.22 -1.27
N ARG A 181 5.27 5.21 0.05
CA ARG A 181 4.87 6.42 0.79
C ARG A 181 5.91 6.79 1.83
N ALA A 182 6.20 5.88 2.76
CA ALA A 182 7.11 6.19 3.86
C ALA A 182 8.54 6.52 3.38
N CYS A 183 9.06 5.90 2.31
CA CYS A 183 10.39 6.25 1.78
C CYS A 183 10.36 7.33 0.69
N MET A 184 9.45 7.22 -0.29
CA MET A 184 9.46 8.08 -1.47
C MET A 184 8.95 9.50 -1.21
N ILE A 185 7.89 9.67 -0.41
CA ILE A 185 7.33 11.00 -0.11
C ILE A 185 8.35 11.89 0.62
N PRO A 186 9.01 11.47 1.72
CA PRO A 186 9.99 12.32 2.39
C PRO A 186 11.19 12.65 1.50
N LEU A 187 11.66 11.70 0.66
CA LEU A 187 12.75 11.95 -0.28
C LEU A 187 12.39 13.03 -1.29
N LEU A 188 11.19 12.98 -1.86
CA LEU A 188 10.72 13.98 -2.81
C LEU A 188 10.51 15.34 -2.13
N LEU A 189 9.95 15.37 -0.92
CA LEU A 189 9.79 16.62 -0.16
C LEU A 189 11.16 17.23 0.19
N CYS A 190 12.11 16.43 0.71
CA CYS A 190 13.49 16.87 0.99
C CYS A 190 14.26 17.27 -0.27
N GLY A 191 13.92 16.69 -1.43
CA GLY A 191 14.43 17.09 -2.73
C GLY A 191 13.93 18.47 -3.20
N GLY A 192 13.04 19.12 -2.45
CA GLY A 192 12.49 20.44 -2.78
C GLY A 192 11.33 20.39 -3.78
N PHE A 193 10.60 19.28 -3.85
CA PHE A 193 9.33 19.22 -4.57
C PHE A 193 8.20 19.80 -3.71
N ASN A 194 7.27 20.50 -4.35
CA ASN A 194 6.06 20.97 -3.69
C ASN A 194 5.19 19.78 -3.25
N THR A 195 4.57 19.87 -2.09
CA THR A 195 3.65 18.89 -1.51
C THR A 195 2.62 18.36 -2.51
N TYR A 196 1.94 19.25 -3.26
CA TYR A 196 0.96 18.83 -4.27
C TYR A 196 1.59 18.01 -5.39
N THR A 197 2.79 18.40 -5.84
CA THR A 197 3.53 17.62 -6.84
C THR A 197 3.86 16.24 -6.31
N VAL A 198 4.29 16.11 -5.04
CA VAL A 198 4.60 14.81 -4.44
C VAL A 198 3.35 13.93 -4.33
N VAL A 199 2.22 14.49 -3.90
CA VAL A 199 0.94 13.78 -3.78
C VAL A 199 0.51 13.13 -5.11
N PHE A 200 0.76 13.78 -6.25
CA PHE A 200 0.40 13.24 -7.57
C PHE A 200 1.54 12.45 -8.25
N LEU A 201 2.80 12.76 -7.96
CA LEU A 201 3.96 12.12 -8.59
C LEU A 201 4.27 10.75 -7.99
N CYS A 202 4.20 10.62 -6.67
CA CYS A 202 4.54 9.39 -5.96
C CYS A 202 3.67 8.18 -6.41
N PRO A 203 2.33 8.33 -6.51
CA PRO A 203 1.44 7.26 -6.97
C PRO A 203 1.71 6.80 -8.40
N ILE A 204 2.28 7.64 -9.26
CA ILE A 204 2.62 7.24 -10.63
C ILE A 204 3.65 6.12 -10.59
N SER A 205 4.71 6.26 -9.80
CA SER A 205 5.74 5.21 -9.66
C SER A 205 5.17 3.91 -9.09
N PHE A 206 4.28 4.01 -8.10
CA PHE A 206 3.56 2.87 -7.54
C PHE A 206 2.65 2.18 -8.57
N SER A 207 1.92 2.96 -9.37
CA SER A 207 1.04 2.43 -10.41
C SER A 207 1.83 1.73 -11.52
N LEU A 208 2.96 2.27 -11.95
CA LEU A 208 3.80 1.68 -12.98
C LEU A 208 4.39 0.33 -12.57
N ALA A 209 4.61 0.10 -11.27
CA ALA A 209 5.04 -1.20 -10.76
C ALA A 209 4.07 -2.34 -11.12
N HIS A 210 2.77 -2.04 -11.31
CA HIS A 210 1.74 -3.00 -11.68
C HIS A 210 1.73 -3.35 -13.17
N LEU A 211 2.48 -2.63 -14.01
CA LEU A 211 2.66 -3.02 -15.41
C LEU A 211 3.38 -4.37 -15.54
N ASN A 212 4.06 -4.83 -14.48
CA ASN A 212 4.68 -6.16 -14.44
C ASN A 212 3.69 -7.30 -14.71
N HIS A 213 2.40 -7.11 -14.43
CA HIS A 213 1.35 -8.10 -14.67
C HIS A 213 0.87 -8.14 -16.12
N LEU A 214 1.23 -7.16 -16.95
CA LEU A 214 0.75 -7.06 -18.34
C LEU A 214 1.09 -8.31 -19.15
N LEU A 215 2.34 -8.76 -19.07
CA LEU A 215 2.79 -9.95 -19.81
C LEU A 215 2.07 -11.22 -19.33
N GLU A 216 1.92 -11.37 -18.01
CA GLU A 216 1.24 -12.51 -17.39
C GLU A 216 -0.23 -12.58 -17.82
N TYR A 217 -0.93 -11.44 -17.83
CA TYR A 217 -2.31 -11.37 -18.30
C TYR A 217 -2.44 -11.56 -19.81
N ALA A 218 -1.52 -11.06 -20.62
CA ALA A 218 -1.54 -11.26 -22.07
C ALA A 218 -1.41 -12.74 -22.42
N GLN A 219 -0.51 -13.46 -21.75
CA GLN A 219 -0.32 -14.89 -21.93
C GLN A 219 -1.55 -15.70 -21.48
N ARG A 220 -2.14 -15.38 -20.31
CA ARG A 220 -3.33 -16.09 -19.79
C ARG A 220 -4.59 -15.86 -20.62
N SER A 221 -4.81 -14.62 -21.07
CA SER A 221 -6.02 -14.25 -21.79
C SER A 221 -5.95 -14.52 -23.30
N GLY A 222 -4.75 -14.77 -23.84
CA GLY A 222 -4.48 -14.89 -25.27
C GLY A 222 -4.73 -13.59 -26.06
N SER A 223 -4.96 -12.46 -25.38
CA SER A 223 -5.33 -11.20 -26.01
C SER A 223 -4.64 -10.01 -25.34
N TRP A 224 -3.73 -9.39 -26.08
CA TRP A 224 -3.05 -8.17 -25.66
C TRP A 224 -4.00 -7.01 -25.37
N LEU A 225 -5.09 -6.89 -26.14
CA LEU A 225 -6.10 -5.84 -25.93
C LEU A 225 -6.84 -6.02 -24.59
N LYS A 226 -7.22 -7.26 -24.24
CA LYS A 226 -7.85 -7.55 -22.95
C LYS A 226 -6.88 -7.28 -21.79
N ALA A 227 -5.64 -7.74 -21.91
CA ALA A 227 -4.61 -7.50 -20.90
C ALA A 227 -4.33 -6.01 -20.70
N LEU A 228 -4.21 -5.24 -21.78
CA LEU A 228 -4.01 -3.79 -21.73
C LEU A 228 -5.20 -3.07 -21.09
N THR A 229 -6.42 -3.51 -21.36
CA THR A 229 -7.63 -2.92 -20.74
C THR A 229 -7.65 -3.17 -19.23
N ILE A 230 -7.40 -4.40 -18.79
CA ILE A 230 -7.42 -4.78 -17.37
C ILE A 230 -6.29 -4.07 -16.61
N VAL A 231 -5.06 -4.17 -17.11
CA VAL A 231 -3.91 -3.56 -16.44
C VAL A 231 -3.95 -2.03 -16.56
N GLY A 232 -4.43 -1.49 -17.67
CA GLY A 232 -4.64 -0.05 -17.84
C GLY A 232 -5.64 0.51 -16.82
N PHE A 233 -6.76 -0.19 -16.60
CA PHE A 233 -7.71 0.18 -15.56
C PHE A 233 -7.08 0.08 -14.17
N GLN A 234 -6.34 -1.00 -13.89
CA GLN A 234 -5.63 -1.18 -12.63
C GLN A 234 -4.63 -0.03 -12.37
N VAL A 235 -3.79 0.31 -13.34
CA VAL A 235 -2.81 1.41 -13.24
C VAL A 235 -3.54 2.73 -13.01
N GLY A 236 -4.56 3.06 -13.81
CA GLY A 236 -5.32 4.30 -13.68
C GLY A 236 -6.00 4.43 -12.32
N TYR A 237 -6.68 3.37 -11.87
CA TYR A 237 -7.28 3.32 -10.54
C TYR A 237 -6.24 3.49 -9.43
N THR A 238 -5.09 2.84 -9.57
CA THR A 238 -3.99 2.91 -8.61
C THR A 238 -3.40 4.32 -8.50
N VAL A 239 -3.30 5.07 -9.60
CA VAL A 239 -2.88 6.48 -9.55
C VAL A 239 -3.87 7.32 -8.74
N ILE A 240 -5.16 7.18 -9.00
CA ILE A 240 -6.21 7.96 -8.32
C ILE A 240 -6.23 7.63 -6.83
N PHE A 241 -6.35 6.34 -6.51
CA PHE A 241 -6.38 5.88 -5.12
C PHE A 241 -5.06 6.19 -4.38
N GLY A 242 -3.92 6.00 -5.04
CA GLY A 242 -2.62 6.31 -4.47
C GLY A 242 -2.43 7.80 -4.21
N SER A 243 -3.00 8.68 -5.06
CA SER A 243 -2.97 10.14 -4.83
C SER A 243 -3.78 10.51 -3.60
N TYR A 244 -4.96 9.92 -3.45
CA TYR A 244 -5.77 10.06 -2.24
C TYR A 244 -5.02 9.57 -0.98
N ALA A 245 -4.41 8.39 -1.04
CA ALA A 245 -3.63 7.85 0.07
C ALA A 245 -2.41 8.73 0.41
N SER A 246 -1.71 9.26 -0.61
CA SER A 246 -0.57 10.17 -0.42
C SER A 246 -0.99 11.49 0.20
N PHE A 247 -2.15 12.02 -0.20
CA PHE A 247 -2.74 13.22 0.40
C PHE A 247 -3.03 13.02 1.89
N LEU A 248 -3.67 11.90 2.24
CA LEU A 248 -3.93 11.55 3.64
C LEU A 248 -2.65 11.35 4.44
N PHE A 249 -1.67 10.64 3.86
CA PHE A 249 -0.37 10.38 4.49
C PHE A 249 0.32 11.70 4.86
N VAL A 250 0.53 12.60 3.89
CA VAL A 250 1.18 13.90 4.12
C VAL A 250 0.52 14.72 5.25
N ARG A 251 -0.81 14.63 5.37
CA ARG A 251 -1.61 15.38 6.35
C ARG A 251 -1.69 14.72 7.73
N THR A 252 -1.67 13.40 7.80
CA THR A 252 -1.93 12.67 9.04
C THR A 252 -0.68 12.06 9.67
N GLY A 253 0.36 11.83 8.88
CA GLY A 253 1.64 11.37 9.39
C GLY A 253 2.69 11.41 8.34
#